data_AF-A0A376CRW6-F1
#
_entry.id   AF-A0A376CRW6-F1
#
_cell.length_a   1.000
_cell.length_b   1.000
_cell.length_c   1.000
_cell.angle_alpha   90.00
_cell.angle_beta   90.00
_cell.angle_gamma   90.00
#
_symmetry.space_group_name_H-M   'P 1'
#
loop_
_entity.id
_entity.type
_entity.pdbx_description
1 polymer ?
#
loop_
_entity_poly.entity_id
_entity_poly.type
_entity_poly.pdbx_seq_one_letter_code
_entity_poly.pdbx_strand_id
1 'polypeptide(L)'
;MALIGVYADWEGLDGPERIGYLHSRRTRTREIFEFEYDKKALADPSLNFIQLDPEIMLYEGAQYPIPPKDKFGAFSDSCPDRWGRMLMKRRFERDIRDGLCDKDSHLYESDYLLGVHDLYRVGALRYKREDAGEFLDNRIDVAAPPFTEIASLERASRAIEEDPDNKELMGQKWLRMLIAPGGSLGGTRPKASVVDEAGHLYIAKFPSVKDEYDVGGWENGR
;
A
#
# COMPACT_ATOMS: atom_id res chain seq x y z
N MET A 1 -3.13 -18.81 -7.47
CA MET A 1 -1.83 -18.40 -6.90
C MET A 1 -1.40 -17.19 -7.68
N ALA A 2 -1.06 -16.08 -7.04
CA ALA A 2 -0.52 -14.90 -7.71
C ALA A 2 0.98 -14.83 -7.46
N LEU A 3 1.76 -14.58 -8.51
CA LEU A 3 3.20 -14.35 -8.42
C LEU A 3 3.45 -12.84 -8.29
N ILE A 4 4.30 -12.44 -7.35
CA ILE A 4 4.66 -11.04 -7.14
C ILE A 4 6.18 -10.96 -7.11
N GLY A 5 6.77 -10.25 -8.07
CA GLY A 5 8.20 -9.94 -8.04
C GLY A 5 8.47 -8.90 -6.95
N VAL A 6 9.47 -9.14 -6.10
CA VAL A 6 9.88 -8.26 -5.00
C VAL A 6 11.25 -7.66 -5.36
N TYR A 7 11.34 -6.34 -5.33
CA TYR A 7 12.52 -5.60 -5.75
C TYR A 7 13.01 -4.68 -4.63
N ALA A 8 14.32 -4.57 -4.47
CA ALA A 8 15.01 -3.56 -3.68
C ALA A 8 15.23 -2.32 -4.52
N ASP A 9 15.02 -1.14 -3.94
CA ASP A 9 15.34 0.14 -4.58
C ASP A 9 15.72 1.17 -3.50
N TRP A 10 16.76 0.86 -2.71
CA TRP A 10 17.30 1.76 -1.69
C TRP A 10 18.54 2.50 -2.20
N GLU A 11 18.88 3.58 -1.51
CA GLU A 11 20.10 4.34 -1.73
C GLU A 11 21.34 3.42 -1.65
N GLY A 12 22.16 3.45 -2.69
CA GLY A 12 23.35 2.60 -2.83
C GLY A 12 23.22 1.47 -3.86
N LEU A 13 22.03 1.24 -4.44
CA LEU A 13 21.85 0.40 -5.61
C LEU A 13 21.86 1.24 -6.90
N ASP A 14 22.31 0.65 -8.01
CA ASP A 14 22.30 1.28 -9.35
C ASP A 14 20.91 1.21 -10.03
N GLY A 15 19.87 0.99 -9.23
CA GLY A 15 18.47 0.92 -9.64
C GLY A 15 17.73 -0.26 -8.98
N PRO A 16 16.48 -0.53 -9.41
CA PRO A 16 15.68 -1.58 -8.81
C PRO A 16 16.23 -2.99 -9.11
N GLU A 17 16.56 -3.75 -8.07
CA GLU A 17 17.07 -5.11 -8.19
C GLU A 17 16.11 -6.14 -7.60
N ARG A 18 15.87 -7.24 -8.32
CA ARG A 18 14.94 -8.28 -7.87
C ARG A 18 15.57 -9.08 -6.73
N ILE A 19 14.94 -9.04 -5.56
CA ILE A 19 15.36 -9.80 -4.39
C ILE A 19 14.78 -11.22 -4.42
N GLY A 20 13.57 -11.37 -4.94
CA GLY A 20 12.90 -12.66 -4.98
C GLY A 20 11.44 -12.57 -5.41
N TYR A 21 10.72 -13.63 -5.06
CA TYR A 21 9.33 -13.85 -5.44
C TYR A 21 8.48 -14.05 -4.20
N LEU A 22 7.38 -13.31 -4.12
CA LEU A 22 6.32 -13.51 -3.16
C LEU A 22 5.14 -14.21 -3.85
N HIS A 23 4.83 -15.42 -3.39
CA HIS A 23 3.70 -16.19 -3.85
C HIS A 23 2.52 -16.01 -2.90
N SER A 24 1.39 -15.56 -3.44
CA SER A 24 0.12 -15.51 -2.73
C SER A 24 -0.70 -16.78 -3.01
N ARG A 25 -0.84 -17.62 -2.00
CA ARG A 25 -1.67 -18.84 -2.04
C ARG A 25 -3.01 -18.56 -1.36
N ARG A 26 -4.02 -18.28 -2.18
CA ARG A 26 -5.39 -18.00 -1.73
C ARG A 26 -6.22 -19.27 -1.64
N THR A 27 -6.99 -19.37 -0.57
CA THR A 27 -8.13 -20.28 -0.39
C THR A 27 -9.39 -19.44 -0.18
N ARG A 28 -10.56 -20.08 -0.03
CA ARG A 28 -11.81 -19.35 0.20
C ARG A 28 -11.84 -18.57 1.53
N THR A 29 -11.01 -18.95 2.50
CA THR A 29 -11.03 -18.40 3.87
C THR A 29 -9.71 -17.81 4.34
N ARG A 30 -8.62 -18.09 3.64
CA ARG A 30 -7.26 -17.72 4.06
C ARG A 30 -6.37 -17.44 2.87
N GLU A 31 -5.42 -16.55 3.03
CA GLU A 31 -4.30 -16.37 2.11
C GLU A 31 -3.01 -16.59 2.88
N ILE A 32 -2.08 -17.35 2.30
CA ILE A 32 -0.77 -17.59 2.87
C ILE A 32 0.27 -17.04 1.90
N PHE A 33 1.21 -16.27 2.43
CA PHE A 33 2.39 -15.82 1.70
C PHE A 33 3.52 -16.84 1.82
N GLU A 34 4.22 -16.99 0.71
CA GLU A 34 5.42 -17.79 0.57
C GLU A 34 6.46 -16.92 -0.13
N PHE A 35 7.68 -16.90 0.39
CA PHE A 35 8.75 -16.11 -0.19
C PHE A 35 9.91 -17.01 -0.62
N GLU A 36 10.48 -16.72 -1.78
CA GLU A 36 11.67 -17.38 -2.30
C GLU A 36 12.64 -16.32 -2.82
N TYR A 37 13.90 -16.36 -2.37
CA TYR A 37 14.93 -15.46 -2.88
C TYR A 37 15.30 -15.80 -4.34
N ASP A 38 15.62 -14.76 -5.11
CA ASP A 38 16.32 -14.92 -6.38
C ASP A 38 17.77 -15.38 -6.10
N LYS A 39 18.23 -16.40 -6.84
CA LYS A 39 19.62 -16.89 -6.74
C LYS A 39 20.65 -15.79 -6.99
N LYS A 40 20.33 -14.84 -7.88
CA LYS A 40 21.19 -13.68 -8.14
C LYS A 40 21.31 -12.80 -6.91
N ALA A 41 20.21 -12.52 -6.22
CA ALA A 41 20.21 -11.70 -5.01
C ALA A 41 20.98 -12.36 -3.86
N LEU A 42 20.89 -13.69 -3.70
CA LEU A 42 21.69 -14.42 -2.71
C LEU A 42 23.19 -14.41 -3.01
N ALA A 43 23.55 -14.37 -4.30
CA ALA A 43 24.94 -14.29 -4.74
C ALA A 43 25.49 -12.86 -4.74
N ASP A 44 24.64 -11.85 -4.67
CA ASP A 44 25.02 -10.44 -4.76
C ASP A 44 25.48 -9.88 -3.40
N PRO A 45 26.74 -9.46 -3.24
CA PRO A 45 27.24 -8.88 -2.00
C PRO A 45 26.56 -7.56 -1.59
N SER A 46 25.81 -6.91 -2.48
CA SER A 46 25.03 -5.70 -2.18
C SER A 46 23.65 -6.00 -1.57
N LEU A 47 23.15 -7.23 -1.72
CA LEU A 47 21.82 -7.66 -1.26
C LEU A 47 21.89 -8.76 -0.19
N ASN A 48 22.87 -9.65 -0.27
CA ASN A 48 22.91 -10.90 0.52
C ASN A 48 23.30 -10.72 2.00
N PHE A 49 23.50 -9.50 2.48
CA PHE A 49 23.71 -9.21 3.90
C PHE A 49 22.47 -8.61 4.58
N ILE A 50 21.44 -8.25 3.81
CA ILE A 50 20.22 -7.64 4.33
C ILE A 50 19.20 -8.75 4.56
N GLN A 51 18.97 -9.06 5.82
CA GLN A 51 17.85 -9.90 6.22
C GLN A 51 16.56 -9.07 6.15
N LEU A 52 15.71 -9.34 5.15
CA LEU A 52 14.46 -8.60 4.92
C LEU A 52 13.49 -8.65 6.10
N ASP A 53 13.41 -9.81 6.74
CA ASP A 53 12.52 -10.09 7.87
C ASP A 53 13.22 -11.08 8.80
N PRO A 54 13.06 -10.96 10.13
CA PRO A 54 13.63 -11.92 11.08
C PRO A 54 13.26 -13.39 10.81
N GLU A 55 12.13 -13.65 10.14
CA GLU A 55 11.65 -14.99 9.76
C GLU A 55 12.06 -15.41 8.34
N ILE A 56 12.69 -14.54 7.56
CA ILE A 56 13.18 -14.85 6.21
C ILE A 56 14.71 -14.99 6.25
N MET A 57 15.20 -16.21 6.13
CA MET A 57 16.62 -16.54 6.19
C MET A 57 17.26 -16.54 4.80
N LEU A 58 18.54 -16.20 4.70
CA LEU A 58 19.26 -16.04 3.43
C LEU A 58 19.67 -17.39 2.81
N TYR A 59 18.71 -18.14 2.29
CA TYR A 59 18.95 -19.39 1.56
C TYR A 59 17.95 -19.60 0.42
N GLU A 60 18.30 -20.51 -0.50
CA GLU A 60 17.45 -20.88 -1.65
C GLU A 60 16.23 -21.72 -1.27
N GLY A 61 15.10 -21.44 -1.93
CA GLY A 61 13.87 -22.22 -1.80
C GLY A 61 12.80 -21.51 -0.98
N ALA A 62 11.61 -22.11 -1.01
CA ALA A 62 10.40 -21.54 -0.43
C ALA A 62 10.47 -21.45 1.10
N GLN A 63 10.12 -20.29 1.60
CA GLN A 63 10.02 -19.98 3.03
C GLN A 63 8.59 -19.56 3.35
N TYR A 64 8.15 -19.93 4.56
CA TYR A 64 6.78 -19.70 5.02
C TYR A 64 6.80 -19.00 6.39
N PRO A 65 5.85 -18.08 6.64
CA PRO A 65 5.66 -17.49 7.96
C PRO A 65 5.40 -18.56 9.03
N ILE A 66 5.88 -18.34 10.24
CA ILE A 66 5.66 -19.30 11.34
C ILE A 66 4.19 -19.20 11.80
N PRO A 67 3.43 -20.32 11.80
CA PRO A 67 2.06 -20.32 12.32
C PRO A 67 1.98 -19.74 13.74
N PRO A 68 0.93 -18.97 14.07
CA PRO A 68 -0.31 -18.78 13.31
C PRO A 68 -0.27 -17.64 12.28
N LYS A 69 0.91 -17.11 11.93
CA LYS A 69 1.02 -16.04 10.92
C LYS A 69 0.75 -16.57 9.51
N ASP A 70 0.22 -15.66 8.68
CA ASP A 70 -0.16 -15.92 7.29
C ASP A 70 0.74 -15.16 6.31
N LYS A 71 1.57 -14.25 6.84
CA LYS A 71 2.43 -13.34 6.09
C LYS A 71 3.63 -12.93 6.93
N PHE A 72 4.71 -12.56 6.24
CA PHE A 72 5.90 -11.98 6.86
C PHE A 72 5.66 -10.52 7.28
N GLY A 73 6.41 -10.06 8.27
CA GLY A 73 6.37 -8.68 8.76
C GLY A 73 6.76 -7.69 7.68
N ALA A 74 7.84 -7.93 6.95
CA ALA A 74 8.32 -7.05 5.88
C ALA A 74 7.25 -6.71 4.82
N PHE A 75 6.43 -7.69 4.42
CA PHE A 75 5.34 -7.46 3.47
C PHE A 75 4.10 -6.85 4.14
N SER A 76 3.90 -7.11 5.44
CA SER A 76 2.83 -6.47 6.22
C SER A 76 3.08 -4.98 6.39
N ASP A 77 4.33 -4.59 6.63
CA ASP A 77 4.77 -3.20 6.75
C ASP A 77 4.74 -2.47 5.41
N SER A 78 4.70 -3.20 4.30
CA SER A 78 4.50 -2.63 2.96
C SER A 78 3.01 -2.52 2.57
N CYS A 79 2.10 -3.04 3.38
CA CYS A 79 0.66 -2.90 3.14
C CYS A 79 0.14 -1.52 3.60
N PRO A 80 -1.00 -1.04 3.06
CA PRO A 80 -1.61 0.18 3.52
C PRO A 80 -2.08 0.06 4.97
N ASP A 81 -2.11 1.21 5.66
CA ASP A 81 -2.61 1.34 7.02
C ASP A 81 -4.14 1.16 7.10
N ARG A 82 -4.74 1.38 8.28
CA ARG A 82 -6.19 1.19 8.47
C ARG A 82 -7.02 2.17 7.64
N TRP A 83 -6.53 3.39 7.41
CA TRP A 83 -7.18 4.37 6.55
C TRP A 83 -7.12 3.94 5.08
N GLY A 84 -5.93 3.60 4.57
CA GLY A 84 -5.76 3.13 3.19
C GLY A 84 -6.56 1.86 2.90
N ARG A 85 -6.55 0.89 3.83
CA ARG A 85 -7.39 -0.33 3.72
C ARG A 85 -8.88 0.00 3.67
N MET A 86 -9.34 0.95 4.49
CA MET A 86 -10.74 1.38 4.48
C MET A 86 -11.11 1.98 3.12
N LEU A 87 -10.28 2.86 2.56
CA LEU A 87 -10.51 3.45 1.25
C LEU A 87 -10.59 2.37 0.15
N MET A 88 -9.64 1.44 0.13
CA MET A 88 -9.63 0.33 -0.83
C MET A 88 -10.85 -0.57 -0.71
N LYS A 89 -11.26 -0.89 0.53
CA LYS A 89 -12.47 -1.66 0.80
C LYS A 89 -13.71 -0.95 0.30
N ARG A 90 -13.84 0.36 0.55
CA ARG A 90 -14.97 1.16 0.07
C ARG A 90 -15.03 1.26 -1.45
N ARG A 91 -13.88 1.40 -2.12
CA ARG A 91 -13.82 1.31 -3.59
C ARG A 91 -14.33 -0.04 -4.06
N PHE A 92 -13.84 -1.12 -3.46
CA PHE A 92 -14.23 -2.48 -3.82
C PHE A 92 -15.73 -2.75 -3.59
N GLU A 93 -16.31 -2.28 -2.49
CA GLU A 93 -17.76 -2.36 -2.23
C GLU A 93 -18.60 -1.63 -3.30
N ARG A 94 -18.10 -0.51 -3.82
CA ARG A 94 -18.73 0.23 -4.91
C ARG A 94 -18.57 -0.50 -6.24
N ASP A 95 -17.39 -1.04 -6.53
CA ASP A 95 -17.12 -1.84 -7.72
C ASP A 95 -18.03 -3.09 -7.78
N ILE A 96 -18.30 -3.75 -6.64
CA ILE A 96 -19.31 -4.82 -6.55
C ILE A 96 -20.71 -4.31 -6.89
N ARG A 97 -21.12 -3.17 -6.32
CA ARG A 97 -22.45 -2.58 -6.53
C ARG A 97 -22.68 -2.17 -7.99
N ASP A 98 -21.63 -1.67 -8.63
CA ASP A 98 -21.62 -1.25 -10.03
C ASP A 98 -21.46 -2.44 -11.00
N GLY A 99 -21.34 -3.68 -10.49
CA GLY A 99 -21.23 -4.89 -11.29
C GLY A 99 -19.86 -5.11 -11.94
N LEU A 100 -18.83 -4.39 -11.49
CA LEU A 100 -17.45 -4.54 -11.95
C LEU A 100 -16.73 -5.70 -11.26
N CYS A 101 -17.27 -6.19 -10.14
CA CYS A 101 -16.75 -7.34 -9.37
C CYS A 101 -17.90 -8.25 -8.93
N ASP A 102 -17.63 -9.54 -8.77
CA ASP A 102 -18.64 -10.49 -8.28
C ASP A 102 -19.02 -10.19 -6.83
N LYS A 103 -20.31 -10.31 -6.50
CA LYS A 103 -20.87 -10.06 -5.17
C LYS A 103 -20.25 -10.87 -4.03
N ASP A 104 -19.71 -12.05 -4.34
CA ASP A 104 -19.11 -12.97 -3.37
C ASP A 104 -17.58 -12.82 -3.27
N SER A 105 -17.01 -11.86 -4.02
CA SER A 105 -15.59 -11.54 -3.97
C SER A 105 -15.22 -10.79 -2.69
N HIS A 106 -13.97 -10.92 -2.27
CA HIS A 106 -13.40 -10.18 -1.15
C HIS A 106 -11.94 -9.82 -1.43
N LEU A 107 -11.46 -8.77 -0.75
CA LEU A 107 -10.06 -8.37 -0.81
C LEU A 107 -9.20 -9.27 0.07
N TYR A 108 -8.09 -9.73 -0.51
CA TYR A 108 -7.03 -10.46 0.19
C TYR A 108 -5.86 -9.52 0.55
N GLU A 109 -4.92 -9.99 1.37
CA GLU A 109 -3.74 -9.22 1.76
C GLU A 109 -2.88 -8.83 0.56
N SER A 110 -2.73 -9.72 -0.42
CA SER A 110 -2.04 -9.35 -1.65
C SER A 110 -2.78 -8.29 -2.47
N ASP A 111 -4.12 -8.19 -2.39
CA ASP A 111 -4.84 -7.10 -3.06
C ASP A 111 -4.55 -5.75 -2.38
N TYR A 112 -4.40 -5.73 -1.05
CA TYR A 112 -3.95 -4.55 -0.31
C TYR A 112 -2.50 -4.19 -0.63
N LEU A 113 -1.59 -5.16 -0.60
CA LEU A 113 -0.19 -4.96 -0.97
C LEU A 113 -0.06 -4.39 -2.38
N LEU A 114 -0.79 -4.96 -3.33
CA LEU A 114 -0.69 -4.62 -4.75
C LEU A 114 -1.49 -3.36 -5.14
N GLY A 115 -2.39 -2.89 -4.28
CA GLY A 115 -3.23 -1.72 -4.56
C GLY A 115 -2.68 -0.39 -4.02
N VAL A 116 -1.49 -0.41 -3.41
CA VAL A 116 -0.73 0.80 -3.07
C VAL A 116 0.14 1.17 -4.27
N HIS A 117 -0.05 2.41 -4.74
CA HIS A 117 0.73 3.00 -5.82
C HIS A 117 2.21 3.09 -5.43
N ASP A 118 3.09 2.68 -6.34
CA ASP A 118 4.52 2.49 -6.08
C ASP A 118 5.21 3.78 -5.60
N LEU A 119 4.94 4.93 -6.23
CA LEU A 119 5.48 6.25 -5.83
C LEU A 119 5.20 6.68 -4.37
N TYR A 120 4.12 6.20 -3.76
CA TYR A 120 3.73 6.62 -2.40
C TYR A 120 3.90 5.52 -1.38
N ARG A 121 4.47 4.39 -1.79
CA ARG A 121 4.84 3.32 -0.90
C ARG A 121 5.99 3.79 -0.03
N VAL A 122 5.86 3.54 1.26
CA VAL A 122 6.95 3.77 2.21
C VAL A 122 7.78 2.50 2.32
N GLY A 123 9.10 2.68 2.40
CA GLY A 123 10.07 1.59 2.45
C GLY A 123 10.82 1.44 1.13
N ALA A 124 11.77 0.51 1.09
CA ALA A 124 12.65 0.32 -0.05
C ALA A 124 12.30 -0.91 -0.91
N LEU A 125 11.12 -1.50 -0.67
CA LEU A 125 10.61 -2.62 -1.45
C LEU A 125 9.61 -2.14 -2.48
N ARG A 126 9.81 -2.59 -3.72
CA ARG A 126 8.91 -2.36 -4.86
C ARG A 126 8.39 -3.69 -5.35
N TYR A 127 7.22 -3.67 -5.99
CA TYR A 127 6.54 -4.90 -6.39
C TYR A 127 6.11 -4.86 -7.85
N LYS A 128 6.14 -6.03 -8.50
CA LYS A 128 5.59 -6.23 -9.85
C LYS A 128 4.61 -7.39 -9.84
N ARG A 129 3.43 -7.18 -10.43
CA ARG A 129 2.44 -8.26 -10.60
C ARG A 129 2.94 -9.22 -11.68
N GLU A 130 2.95 -10.52 -11.36
CA GLU A 130 3.46 -11.59 -12.23
C GLU A 130 4.90 -11.36 -12.72
N ASP A 131 5.70 -10.58 -11.97
CA ASP A 131 7.05 -10.15 -12.34
C ASP A 131 7.16 -9.54 -13.74
N ALA A 132 6.07 -8.96 -14.24
CA ALA A 132 5.94 -8.48 -15.61
C ALA A 132 5.52 -7.00 -15.65
N GLY A 133 6.03 -6.30 -16.65
CA GLY A 133 5.74 -4.90 -16.89
C GLY A 133 6.34 -3.97 -15.83
N GLU A 134 5.58 -2.94 -15.53
CA GLU A 134 5.97 -1.83 -14.68
C GLU A 134 5.74 -2.13 -13.20
N PHE A 135 6.41 -1.39 -12.32
CA PHE A 135 6.06 -1.43 -10.90
C PHE A 135 4.60 -1.02 -10.69
N LEU A 136 3.98 -1.54 -9.63
CA LEU A 136 2.55 -1.39 -9.42
C LEU A 136 2.08 0.05 -9.47
N ASP A 137 1.17 0.31 -10.40
CA ASP A 137 0.68 1.66 -10.73
C ASP A 137 1.85 2.63 -10.94
N ASN A 138 2.38 2.63 -12.16
CA ASN A 138 3.43 3.54 -12.59
C ASN A 138 2.87 4.71 -13.42
N ARG A 139 1.54 4.90 -13.45
CA ARG A 139 0.93 5.95 -14.25
C ARG A 139 1.34 7.30 -13.64
N ILE A 140 2.38 7.90 -14.22
CA ILE A 140 2.88 9.25 -13.93
C ILE A 140 1.73 10.28 -13.95
N ASP A 141 0.68 9.99 -14.71
CA ASP A 141 -0.56 10.78 -14.84
C ASP A 141 -1.40 10.85 -13.54
N VAL A 142 -1.03 10.10 -12.51
CA VAL A 142 -1.60 10.17 -11.15
C VAL A 142 -0.51 10.59 -10.15
N ALA A 143 0.27 11.61 -10.53
CA ALA A 143 1.15 12.34 -9.62
C ALA A 143 0.38 12.79 -8.38
N ALA A 144 1.07 12.81 -7.23
CA ALA A 144 0.44 13.17 -5.97
C ALA A 144 -0.13 14.58 -6.16
N PRO A 145 -1.34 14.83 -5.68
CA PRO A 145 -1.98 16.13 -5.85
C PRO A 145 -1.06 17.24 -5.28
N PRO A 146 -0.95 18.38 -5.95
CA PRO A 146 -0.16 19.50 -5.44
C PRO A 146 -0.75 20.03 -4.13
N PHE A 147 0.04 20.78 -3.35
CA PHE A 147 -0.40 21.39 -2.09
C PHE A 147 -1.70 22.20 -2.22
N THR A 148 -1.97 22.79 -3.39
CA THR A 148 -3.20 23.54 -3.66
C THR A 148 -4.48 22.70 -3.52
N GLU A 149 -4.37 21.37 -3.62
CA GLU A 149 -5.51 20.45 -3.47
C GLU A 149 -5.72 19.95 -2.04
N ILE A 150 -4.89 20.33 -1.07
CA ILE A 150 -5.02 19.90 0.34
C ILE A 150 -6.44 20.16 0.88
N ALA A 151 -7.00 21.34 0.64
CA ALA A 151 -8.35 21.68 1.09
C ALA A 151 -9.45 20.85 0.38
N SER A 152 -9.21 20.40 -0.85
CA SER A 152 -10.11 19.49 -1.57
C SER A 152 -10.01 18.07 -1.01
N LEU A 153 -8.80 17.61 -0.68
CA LEU A 153 -8.55 16.31 -0.09
C LEU A 153 -9.12 16.20 1.33
N GLU A 154 -8.99 17.24 2.14
CA GLU A 154 -9.57 17.31 3.48
C GLU A 154 -11.11 17.20 3.43
N ARG A 155 -11.74 17.95 2.52
CA ARG A 155 -13.20 17.86 2.32
C ARG A 155 -13.61 16.46 1.86
N ALA A 156 -12.83 15.86 0.96
CA ALA A 156 -13.09 14.50 0.49
C ALA A 156 -12.92 13.48 1.62
N SER A 157 -11.89 13.60 2.46
CA SER A 157 -11.65 12.68 3.57
C SER A 157 -12.76 12.76 4.60
N ARG A 158 -13.18 13.98 4.95
CA ARG A 158 -14.31 14.21 5.85
C ARG A 158 -15.60 13.63 5.29
N ALA A 159 -15.93 13.90 4.02
CA ALA A 159 -17.14 13.38 3.39
C ALA A 159 -17.17 11.85 3.34
N ILE A 160 -16.01 11.21 3.14
CA ILE A 160 -15.88 9.75 3.22
C ILE A 160 -16.13 9.26 4.66
N GLU A 161 -15.60 9.93 5.68
CA GLU A 161 -15.88 9.54 7.07
C GLU A 161 -17.36 9.74 7.46
N GLU A 162 -18.01 10.79 6.95
CA GLU A 162 -19.43 11.12 7.18
C GLU A 162 -20.41 10.24 6.39
N ASP A 163 -19.93 9.44 5.43
CA ASP A 163 -20.71 8.44 4.67
C ASP A 163 -20.40 7.00 5.13
N PRO A 164 -20.84 6.56 6.32
CA PRO A 164 -20.57 5.21 6.83
C PRO A 164 -21.11 4.10 5.91
N ASP A 165 -22.21 4.38 5.21
CA ASP A 165 -22.91 3.46 4.32
C ASP A 165 -22.29 3.34 2.91
N ASN A 166 -21.36 4.24 2.57
CA ASN A 166 -20.69 4.28 1.27
C ASN A 166 -21.70 4.34 0.11
N LYS A 167 -22.63 5.31 0.18
CA LYS A 167 -23.74 5.50 -0.79
C LYS A 167 -23.73 6.87 -1.47
N GLU A 168 -22.96 7.83 -0.98
CA GLU A 168 -22.93 9.17 -1.55
C GLU A 168 -22.54 9.16 -3.03
N LEU A 169 -23.24 9.93 -3.87
CA LEU A 169 -23.02 9.94 -5.33
C LEU A 169 -21.58 10.32 -5.69
N MET A 170 -20.99 11.25 -4.93
CA MET A 170 -19.62 11.71 -5.12
C MET A 170 -18.56 10.77 -4.53
N GLY A 171 -18.96 9.70 -3.84
CA GLY A 171 -18.07 8.78 -3.14
C GLY A 171 -16.96 8.21 -4.03
N GLN A 172 -17.27 7.80 -5.27
CA GLN A 172 -16.24 7.28 -6.20
C GLN A 172 -15.18 8.35 -6.52
N LYS A 173 -15.59 9.62 -6.63
CA LYS A 173 -14.67 10.72 -6.91
C LYS A 173 -13.75 10.95 -5.72
N TRP A 174 -14.29 11.02 -4.51
CA TRP A 174 -13.50 11.20 -3.29
C TRP A 174 -12.53 10.03 -3.07
N LEU A 175 -12.98 8.78 -3.28
CA LEU A 175 -12.10 7.61 -3.19
C LEU A 175 -10.95 7.67 -4.19
N ARG A 176 -11.20 8.06 -5.44
CA ARG A 176 -10.12 8.25 -6.43
C ARG A 176 -9.13 9.32 -6.01
N MET A 177 -9.61 10.44 -5.46
CA MET A 177 -8.76 11.52 -4.97
C MET A 177 -7.85 11.07 -3.81
N LEU A 178 -8.29 10.12 -2.98
CA LEU A 178 -7.61 9.73 -1.73
C LEU A 178 -6.80 8.43 -1.82
N ILE A 179 -7.19 7.47 -2.66
CA ILE A 179 -6.49 6.19 -2.82
C ILE A 179 -5.15 6.40 -3.53
N ALA A 180 -5.16 7.17 -4.61
CA ALA A 180 -3.96 7.45 -5.38
C ALA A 180 -2.82 7.98 -4.50
N PRO A 181 -3.02 9.00 -3.65
CA PRO A 181 -1.97 9.48 -2.74
C PRO A 181 -1.85 8.70 -1.41
N GLY A 182 -2.68 7.69 -1.13
CA GLY A 182 -2.89 7.14 0.20
C GLY A 182 -1.87 6.12 0.73
N GLY A 183 -0.66 6.03 0.15
CA GLY A 183 0.31 4.94 0.41
C GLY A 183 1.05 4.96 1.75
N SER A 184 0.77 5.91 2.65
CA SER A 184 1.57 6.14 3.86
C SER A 184 1.27 5.18 5.02
N LEU A 185 2.34 4.79 5.72
CA LEU A 185 2.33 4.01 6.96
C LEU A 185 1.80 4.77 8.19
N GLY A 186 1.05 4.06 9.03
CA GLY A 186 0.80 4.38 10.44
C GLY A 186 -0.52 5.08 10.78
N GLY A 187 -1.48 4.35 11.36
CA GLY A 187 -2.62 4.93 12.08
C GLY A 187 -3.99 4.75 11.42
N THR A 188 -4.98 5.39 12.03
CA THR A 188 -6.41 5.36 11.59
C THR A 188 -6.88 6.68 11.03
N ARG A 189 -6.02 7.70 11.09
CA ARG A 189 -6.36 9.09 10.79
C ARG A 189 -6.36 9.30 9.27
N PRO A 190 -7.29 10.12 8.75
CA PRO A 190 -7.28 10.45 7.34
C PRO A 190 -6.01 11.18 6.94
N LYS A 191 -5.43 10.75 5.81
CA LYS A 191 -4.20 11.33 5.26
C LYS A 191 -4.13 11.13 3.74
N ALA A 192 -3.29 11.92 3.10
CA ALA A 192 -2.93 11.78 1.69
C ALA A 192 -1.51 12.30 1.45
N SER A 193 -0.77 11.66 0.54
CA SER A 193 0.49 12.21 0.02
C SER A 193 0.22 13.38 -0.94
N VAL A 194 1.03 14.43 -0.86
CA VAL A 194 0.93 15.65 -1.66
C VAL A 194 2.32 16.10 -2.07
N VAL A 195 2.44 16.86 -3.16
CA VAL A 195 3.74 17.40 -3.61
C VAL A 195 3.80 18.91 -3.54
N ASP A 196 4.98 19.44 -3.20
CA ASP A 196 5.26 20.87 -3.28
C ASP A 196 5.55 21.31 -4.74
N GLU A 197 5.80 22.61 -4.93
CA GLU A 197 6.14 23.18 -6.24
C GLU A 197 7.47 22.66 -6.82
N ALA A 198 8.35 22.12 -5.97
CA ALA A 198 9.63 21.53 -6.36
C ALA A 198 9.53 20.01 -6.63
N GLY A 199 8.34 19.41 -6.43
CA GLY A 199 8.09 17.98 -6.64
C GLY A 199 8.47 17.09 -5.45
N HIS A 200 8.79 17.66 -4.28
CA HIS A 200 9.05 16.87 -3.08
C HIS A 200 7.74 16.31 -2.51
N LEU A 201 7.79 15.07 -2.05
CA LEU A 201 6.64 14.36 -1.49
C LEU A 201 6.46 14.66 0.01
N TYR A 202 5.23 14.97 0.41
CA TYR A 202 4.81 15.21 1.78
C TYR A 202 3.57 14.39 2.12
N ILE A 203 3.26 14.24 3.41
CA ILE A 203 2.01 13.62 3.88
C ILE A 203 1.16 14.69 4.57
N ALA A 204 0.00 15.00 4.00
CA ALA A 204 -1.02 15.81 4.64
C ALA A 204 -1.86 14.93 5.58
N LYS A 205 -1.93 15.29 6.86
CA LYS A 205 -2.81 14.68 7.86
C LYS A 205 -4.05 15.56 8.04
N PHE A 206 -5.24 14.95 7.96
CA PHE A 206 -6.51 15.68 8.10
C PHE A 206 -7.16 15.39 9.45
N PRO A 207 -7.95 16.33 10.00
CA PRO A 207 -8.83 16.05 11.13
C PRO A 207 -9.77 14.88 10.83
N SER A 208 -10.03 14.05 11.84
CA SER A 208 -11.05 13.00 11.76
C SER A 208 -12.35 13.50 12.36
N VAL A 209 -13.48 13.05 11.83
CA VAL A 209 -14.81 13.29 12.46
C VAL A 209 -14.95 12.63 13.84
N LYS A 210 -14.02 11.73 14.20
CA LYS A 210 -13.94 11.07 15.49
C LYS A 210 -13.03 11.78 16.49
N ASP A 211 -12.44 12.92 16.10
CA ASP A 211 -11.59 13.70 16.98
C ASP A 211 -12.46 14.38 18.06
N GLU A 212 -12.23 14.05 19.34
CA GLU A 212 -12.94 14.66 20.49
C GLU A 212 -12.33 16.02 20.90
N TYR A 213 -11.18 16.40 20.33
CA TYR A 213 -10.47 17.66 20.52
C TYR A 213 -9.57 17.95 19.30
N ASP A 214 -9.06 19.17 19.13
CA ASP A 214 -8.16 19.50 18.01
C ASP A 214 -6.78 18.82 18.16
N VAL A 215 -6.65 17.65 17.57
CA VAL A 215 -5.41 16.85 17.58
C VAL A 215 -4.34 17.45 16.65
N GLY A 216 -4.73 18.21 15.62
CA GLY A 216 -3.80 18.87 14.69
C GLY A 216 -2.96 19.96 15.36
N GLY A 217 -3.56 20.68 16.31
CA GLY A 217 -2.85 21.64 17.16
C GLY A 217 -1.84 21.00 18.12
N TRP A 218 -2.01 19.72 18.49
CA TRP A 218 -1.13 19.01 19.41
C TRP A 218 0.10 18.39 18.73
N GLU A 219 -0.02 17.87 17.50
CA GLU A 219 1.13 17.31 16.76
C GLU A 219 2.13 18.39 16.29
N ASN A 220 1.71 19.65 16.18
CA ASN A 220 2.57 20.81 15.86
C ASN A 220 3.13 21.52 17.12
N GLY A 221 2.92 20.93 18.31
CA GLY A 221 3.29 21.48 19.59
C GLY A 221 4.60 20.95 20.16
N ARG A 222 5.72 21.07 19.43
CA ARG A 222 7.08 21.33 19.92
C ARG A 222 8.09 21.43 18.78
#